data_AF-A0A521HE38-F1
#
_entry.id   AF-A0A521HE38-F1
#
_cell.length_a   1.000
_cell.length_b   1.000
_cell.length_c   1.000
_cell.angle_alpha   90.00
_cell.angle_beta   90.00
_cell.angle_gamma   90.00
#
_symmetry.space_group_name_H-M   'P 1'
#
loop_
_entity.id
_entity.type
_entity.pdbx_description
1 polymer ?
#
loop_
_entity_poly.entity_id
_entity_poly.type
_entity_poly.pdbx_seq_one_letter_code
_entity_poly.pdbx_strand_id
1 'polypeptide(L)' 'MTPRNWFDQGGQAYARFRPEYPPQLAAFLASVAPDARLALDVGCGNGQLTRLLADHFAAVVGLDPSADQIAHA' A
#
# COMPACT_ATOMS: atom_id res chain seq x y z
N MET A 1 -28.20 4.74 -2.67
CA MET A 1 -27.46 5.19 -1.47
C MET A 1 -25.99 4.95 -1.72
N THR A 2 -25.20 6.01 -1.85
CA THR A 2 -23.74 5.88 -1.93
C THR A 2 -23.23 5.49 -0.54
N PRO A 3 -22.50 4.37 -0.38
CA PRO A 3 -21.98 3.98 0.92
C PRO A 3 -21.02 5.04 1.43
N ARG A 4 -21.10 5.35 2.72
CA ARG A 4 -20.23 6.34 3.37
C ARG A 4 -18.80 5.82 3.38
N ASN A 5 -17.90 6.49 2.68
CA ASN A 5 -16.47 6.21 2.74
C ASN A 5 -15.87 6.97 3.93
N TRP A 6 -15.51 6.24 4.98
CA TRP A 6 -14.93 6.81 6.20
C TRP A 6 -13.52 7.39 5.99
N PHE A 7 -12.88 7.11 4.86
CA PHE A 7 -11.53 7.58 4.54
C PHE A 7 -11.50 8.96 3.86
N ASP A 8 -12.64 9.46 3.36
CA ASP A 8 -12.71 10.71 2.58
C ASP A 8 -12.47 11.99 3.41
N GLN A 9 -12.83 12.01 4.71
CA GLN A 9 -12.77 13.24 5.52
C GLN A 9 -11.81 13.21 6.72
N GLY A 10 -11.25 12.04 7.07
CA GLY A 10 -10.30 11.90 8.20
C GLY A 10 -9.03 11.12 7.87
N GLY A 11 -9.02 10.32 6.80
CA GLY A 11 -7.89 9.50 6.40
C GLY A 11 -6.72 10.29 5.83
N GLN A 12 -6.98 11.39 5.10
CA GLN A 12 -5.93 12.20 4.49
C GLN A 12 -4.94 12.80 5.52
N ALA A 13 -5.45 13.32 6.64
CA ALA A 13 -4.58 13.84 7.71
C ALA A 13 -3.79 12.71 8.38
N TYR A 14 -4.41 11.52 8.56
CA TYR A 14 -3.74 10.37 9.16
C TYR A 14 -2.67 9.74 8.24
N ALA A 15 -2.92 9.71 6.93
CA ALA A 15 -1.98 9.19 5.93
C ALA A 15 -0.74 10.08 5.75
N ARG A 16 -0.89 11.40 5.92
CA ARG A 16 0.20 12.39 5.72
C ARG A 16 1.29 12.36 6.79
N PHE A 17 1.02 11.78 7.97
CA PHE A 17 1.98 11.66 9.07
C PHE A 17 2.48 10.22 9.28
N ARG A 18 2.25 9.30 8.32
CA ARG A 18 2.80 7.95 8.44
C ARG A 18 4.34 7.99 8.36
N PRO A 19 5.05 7.38 9.33
CA PRO A 19 6.46 7.08 9.18
C PRO A 19 6.68 6.24 7.92
N GLU A 20 7.79 6.48 7.21
CA GLU A 20 8.18 5.64 6.09
C GLU A 20 8.40 4.19 6.55
N TYR A 21 8.04 3.23 5.69
CA TYR A 21 8.33 1.84 5.96
C TYR A 21 9.83 1.58 5.84
N PRO A 22 10.44 0.87 6.80
CA PRO A 22 11.82 0.43 6.65
C PRO A 22 11.91 -0.57 5.47
N PRO A 23 12.90 -0.47 4.57
CA PRO A 23 13.07 -1.40 3.44
C PRO A 23 13.13 -2.87 3.87
N GLN A 24 13.64 -3.13 5.07
CA GLN A 24 13.74 -4.47 5.66
C GLN A 24 12.38 -5.15 5.83
N LEU A 25 11.29 -4.38 5.93
CA LEU A 25 9.94 -4.93 5.98
C LEU A 25 9.60 -5.68 4.70
N ALA A 26 9.81 -5.06 3.53
CA ALA A 26 9.53 -5.69 2.25
C ALA A 26 10.43 -6.91 2.01
N ALA A 27 11.71 -6.82 2.38
CA ALA A 27 12.64 -7.94 2.31
C ALA A 27 12.20 -9.13 3.19
N PHE A 28 11.75 -8.86 4.42
CA PHE A 28 11.23 -9.88 5.31
C PHE A 28 9.97 -10.54 4.73
N LEU A 29 9.02 -9.75 4.24
CA LEU A 29 7.78 -10.26 3.63
C LEU A 29 8.08 -11.16 2.43
N ALA A 30 9.02 -10.77 1.57
CA ALA A 30 9.47 -11.58 0.45
C ALA A 30 10.14 -12.90 0.91
N SER A 31 10.89 -12.88 2.00
CA SER A 31 11.57 -14.09 2.52
C SER A 31 10.63 -15.15 3.08
N VAL A 32 9.44 -14.75 3.53
CA VAL A 32 8.43 -15.66 4.11
C VAL A 32 7.32 -16.00 3.12
N ALA A 33 7.29 -15.35 1.95
CA ALA A 33 6.33 -15.65 0.89
C ALA A 33 6.65 -17.02 0.24
N PRO A 34 5.64 -17.80 -0.16
CA PRO A 34 5.86 -19.08 -0.82
C PRO A 34 6.49 -18.94 -2.21
N ASP A 35 6.29 -17.80 -2.87
CA ASP A 35 6.94 -17.41 -4.10
C ASP A 35 6.95 -15.88 -4.24
N ALA A 36 7.67 -15.37 -5.25
CA ALA A 36 7.83 -13.95 -5.53
C ALA A 36 7.07 -13.49 -6.81
N ARG A 37 6.00 -14.19 -7.21
CA ARG A 37 5.32 -13.89 -8.49
C ARG A 37 4.45 -12.65 -8.42
N LEU A 38 3.65 -12.51 -7.36
CA LEU A 38 2.71 -11.41 -7.20
C LEU A 38 2.53 -11.05 -5.73
N ALA A 39 2.71 -9.77 -5.39
CA ALA A 39 2.25 -9.21 -4.13
C ALA A 39 0.98 -8.35 -4.33
N LEU A 40 0.02 -8.50 -3.43
CA LEU A 40 -1.21 -7.69 -3.39
C LEU A 40 -1.19 -6.83 -2.12
N ASP A 41 -1.07 -5.52 -2.27
CA ASP A 41 -1.07 -4.54 -1.18
C ASP A 41 -2.47 -3.96 -0.99
N VAL A 42 -3.19 -4.48 0.02
CA VAL A 42 -4.58 -4.13 0.31
C VAL A 42 -4.66 -2.94 1.26
N GLY A 43 -5.28 -1.84 0.82
CA GLY A 43 -5.25 -0.57 1.54
C GLY A 43 -3.90 0.12 1.39
N CYS A 44 -3.39 0.16 0.15
CA CYS A 44 -2.04 0.61 -0.15
C CYS A 44 -1.79 2.09 0.15
N GLY A 45 -2.85 2.89 0.36
CA GLY A 45 -2.75 4.34 0.50
C GLY A 45 -2.01 4.93 -0.71
N ASN A 46 -1.05 5.81 -0.43
CA ASN A 46 -0.16 6.43 -1.41
C ASN A 46 1.02 5.54 -1.86
N GLY A 47 0.88 4.21 -1.73
CA GLY A 47 1.79 3.24 -2.33
C GLY A 47 3.17 3.11 -1.68
N GLN A 48 3.40 3.65 -0.47
CA GLN A 48 4.73 3.58 0.18
C GLN A 48 5.27 2.15 0.29
N LEU A 49 4.48 1.20 0.81
CA LEU A 49 4.90 -0.21 0.89
C LEU A 49 4.89 -0.88 -0.48
N THR A 50 3.90 -0.55 -1.32
CA THR A 50 3.79 -1.08 -2.69
C THR A 50 5.09 -0.89 -3.48
N ARG A 51 5.72 0.29 -3.37
CA ARG A 51 7.00 0.59 -4.02
C ARG A 51 8.16 -0.26 -3.47
N LEU A 52 8.22 -0.47 -2.16
CA LEU A 52 9.25 -1.33 -1.56
C LEU A 52 9.07 -2.81 -1.95
N LEU A 53 7.83 -3.28 -2.08
CA LEU A 53 7.53 -4.64 -2.54
C LEU A 53 7.97 -4.86 -4.00
N ALA A 54 7.99 -3.81 -4.82
CA ALA A 54 8.36 -3.91 -6.24
C ALA A 54 9.82 -4.36 -6.45
N ASP A 55 10.69 -4.15 -5.46
CA ASP A 55 12.08 -4.62 -5.50
C ASP A 55 12.21 -6.14 -5.27
N HIS A 56 11.15 -6.80 -4.78
CA HIS A 56 11.21 -8.20 -4.36
C HIS A 56 10.26 -9.13 -5.10
N PHE A 57 9.20 -8.62 -5.72
CA PHE A 57 8.20 -9.41 -6.44
C PHE A 57 8.18 -9.09 -7.94
N ALA A 58 7.91 -10.08 -8.78
CA ALA A 58 7.82 -9.89 -10.23
C ALA A 58 6.66 -8.95 -10.64
N ALA A 59 5.61 -8.89 -9.83
CA ALA A 59 4.52 -7.95 -9.98
C ALA A 59 3.99 -7.53 -8.60
N VAL A 60 3.53 -6.29 -8.50
CA VAL A 60 2.86 -5.77 -7.31
C VAL A 60 1.61 -5.02 -7.74
N VAL A 61 0.49 -5.27 -7.05
CA VAL A 61 -0.77 -4.56 -7.25
C VAL A 61 -1.16 -3.90 -5.93
N GLY A 62 -1.27 -2.58 -5.92
CA GLY A 62 -1.85 -1.82 -4.82
C GLY A 62 -3.33 -1.54 -5.06
N LEU A 63 -4.16 -1.69 -4.04
CA LEU A 63 -5.56 -1.26 -4.06
C LEU A 63 -5.89 -0.42 -2.84
N ASP A 64 -6.64 0.65 -3.05
CA ASP A 64 -7.17 1.50 -1.99
C ASP A 64 -8.54 2.05 -2.40
N PRO A 65 -9.55 2.11 -1.50
CA PRO A 65 -10.84 2.70 -1.82
C PRO A 65 -10.79 4.23 -2.01
N SER A 66 -9.74 4.91 -1.55
CA SER A 66 -9.58 6.35 -1.72
C SER A 66 -8.93 6.66 -3.07
N ALA A 67 -9.72 7.23 -3.99
CA ALA A 67 -9.20 7.71 -5.27
C ALA A 67 -8.09 8.75 -5.11
N ASP A 68 -8.16 9.57 -4.05
CA ASP A 68 -7.12 10.55 -3.73
C ASP A 68 -5.81 9.88 -3.30
N GLN A 69 -5.85 8.80 -2.50
CA GLN A 69 -4.66 8.01 -2.17
C GLN A 69 -4.02 7.41 -3.41
N ILE A 70 -4.83 6.82 -4.30
CA ILE A 70 -4.37 6.25 -5.58
C ILE A 70 -3.77 7.33 -6.50
N ALA A 71 -4.33 8.55 -6.53
CA ALA A 71 -3.77 9.65 -7.32
C ALA A 71 -2.38 10.11 -6.82
N HIS A 72 -2.04 9.83 -5.56
CA HIS A 72 -0.75 10.15 -4.94
C HIS A 72 0.13 8.91 -4.70
N ALA A 73 -0.24 7.76 -5.31
CA ALA A 73 0.48 6.49 -5.19
C ALA A 73 1.70 6.36 -6.09
#